data_AF-A0A8S2YQ92-F1
#
_entry.id   AF-A0A8S2YQ92-F1
#
_cell.length_a   1.000
_cell.length_b   1.000
_cell.length_c   1.000
_cell.angle_alpha   90.00
_cell.angle_beta   90.00
_cell.angle_gamma   90.00
#
_symmetry.space_group_name_H-M   'P 1'
#
loop_
_entity.id
_entity.type
_entity.pdbx_description
1 polymer ?
#
loop_
_entity_poly.entity_id
_entity_poly.type
_entity_poly.pdbx_seq_one_letter_code
_entity_poly.pdbx_strand_id
1 'polypeptide(L)' 'IKKLSTIGLALGVERTRTELIPFLTDTIYDEDEVLLALAEQLGTFTQLVGGETHVHVLLV' A
#
# COMPACT_ATOMS: atom_id res chain seq x y z
N ILE A 1 -7.05 7.83 6.57
CA ILE A 1 -6.23 7.34 5.44
C ILE A 1 -4.84 7.99 5.35
N LYS A 2 -4.64 9.30 5.60
CA LYS A 2 -3.31 9.99 5.62
C LYS A 2 -2.21 9.40 6.53
N LYS A 3 -2.53 8.45 7.42
CA LYS A 3 -1.54 7.80 8.30
C LYS A 3 -0.85 6.60 7.65
N LEU A 4 -1.41 6.03 6.58
CA LEU A 4 -0.83 4.87 5.89
C LEU A 4 0.56 5.20 5.36
N SER A 5 0.74 6.34 4.67
CA SER A 5 2.03 6.78 4.15
C SER A 5 3.07 6.99 5.25
N THR A 6 2.65 7.55 6.40
CA THR A 6 3.53 7.71 7.57
C THR A 6 3.91 6.37 8.20
N ILE A 7 2.97 5.43 8.26
CA ILE A 7 3.18 4.07 8.74
C ILE A 7 4.14 3.33 7.79
N GLY A 8 3.92 3.38 6.49
CA GLY A 8 4.81 2.78 5.48
C GLY A 8 6.22 3.36 5.52
N LEU A 9 6.35 4.68 5.72
CA LEU A 9 7.65 5.33 5.91
C LEU A 9 8.35 4.88 7.21
N ALA A 10 7.58 4.68 8.29
CA ALA A 10 8.12 4.23 9.58
C ALA A 10 8.46 2.72 9.60
N LEU A 11 7.70 1.89 8.88
CA LEU A 11 7.95 0.46 8.73
C LEU A 11 9.08 0.15 7.74
N GLY A 12 9.30 1.04 6.78
CA GLY A 12 10.25 0.83 5.69
C GLY A 12 9.67 0.01 4.54
N VAL A 13 10.39 0.03 3.42
CA VAL A 13 9.92 -0.53 2.14
C VAL A 13 9.70 -2.05 2.19
N GLU A 14 10.53 -2.76 2.95
CA GLU A 14 10.45 -4.21 3.13
C GLU A 14 9.14 -4.64 3.80
N ARG A 15 8.88 -4.13 5.02
CA ARG A 15 7.70 -4.50 5.80
C ARG A 15 6.41 -3.94 5.19
N THR A 16 6.49 -2.80 4.51
CA THR A 16 5.35 -2.27 3.76
C THR A 16 4.87 -3.28 2.71
N ARG A 17 5.79 -3.89 1.94
CA ARG A 17 5.42 -4.91 0.95
C ARG A 17 4.98 -6.24 1.57
N THR A 18 5.61 -6.69 2.64
CA THR A 18 5.37 -8.04 3.19
C THR A 18 4.28 -8.11 4.24
N GLU A 19 3.94 -6.99 4.89
CA GLU A 19 2.92 -6.93 5.94
C GLU A 19 1.78 -5.99 5.57
N LEU A 20 2.10 -4.72 5.23
CA LEU A 20 1.08 -3.70 5.04
C LEU A 20 0.24 -3.93 3.77
N ILE A 21 0.88 -4.30 2.66
CA ILE A 21 0.19 -4.60 1.40
C ILE A 21 -0.74 -5.80 1.56
N PRO A 22 -0.31 -6.98 2.03
CA PRO A 22 -1.21 -8.12 2.26
C PRO A 22 -2.34 -7.81 3.24
N PHE A 23 -2.04 -7.07 4.31
CA PHE A 23 -3.06 -6.65 5.27
C PHE A 23 -4.14 -5.80 4.61
N LEU A 24 -3.74 -4.85 3.76
CA LEU A 24 -4.70 -4.07 2.99
C LEU A 24 -5.44 -5.01 2.04
N THR A 25 -4.75 -5.78 1.19
CA THR A 25 -5.37 -6.71 0.23
C THR A 25 -6.48 -7.55 0.88
N ASP A 26 -6.20 -8.19 2.01
CA ASP A 26 -7.18 -9.02 2.73
C ASP A 26 -8.36 -8.22 3.33
N THR A 27 -8.13 -6.95 3.69
CA THR A 27 -9.16 -6.10 4.33
C THR A 27 -10.00 -5.32 3.32
N ILE A 28 -9.52 -5.05 2.09
CA ILE A 28 -10.27 -4.24 1.11
C ILE A 28 -11.37 -5.04 0.38
N TYR A 29 -11.43 -6.37 0.54
CA TYR A 29 -12.44 -7.20 -0.15
C TYR A 29 -13.89 -6.94 0.29
N ASP A 30 -14.13 -6.16 1.35
CA ASP A 30 -15.49 -5.93 1.89
C ASP A 30 -16.15 -4.59 1.48
N GLU A 31 -15.42 -3.58 0.98
CA GLU A 31 -16.00 -2.25 0.70
C GLU A 31 -15.41 -1.55 -0.55
N ASP A 32 -16.23 -1.36 -1.59
CA ASP A 32 -15.86 -0.71 -2.86
C ASP A 32 -15.35 0.74 -2.69
N GLU A 33 -15.84 1.49 -1.71
CA GLU A 33 -15.37 2.87 -1.44
C GLU A 33 -13.93 2.91 -0.91
N VAL A 34 -13.46 1.83 -0.28
CA VAL A 34 -12.11 1.74 0.28
C VAL A 34 -11.09 1.45 -0.81
N LEU A 35 -11.47 0.71 -1.86
CA LEU A 35 -10.65 0.41 -3.03
C LEU A 35 -10.16 1.68 -3.74
N LEU A 36 -11.05 2.66 -3.94
CA LEU A 36 -10.70 3.91 -4.62
C LEU A 36 -9.69 4.73 -3.82
N ALA A 37 -9.93 4.87 -2.51
CA ALA A 37 -9.03 5.60 -1.63
C ALA A 37 -7.68 4.88 -1.47
N LEU A 38 -7.66 3.55 -1.56
CA LEU A 38 -6.43 2.77 -1.60
C LEU A 38 -5.66 2.99 -2.89
N ALA A 39 -6.31 2.95 -4.05
CA ALA A 39 -5.64 3.15 -5.34
C ALA A 39 -4.92 4.51 -5.40
N GLU A 40 -5.54 5.58 -4.90
CA GLU A 40 -4.89 6.89 -4.77
C GLU A 40 -3.69 6.86 -3.82
N GLN A 41 -3.78 6.13 -2.71
CA GLN A 41 -2.65 5.96 -1.78
C GLN A 41 -1.53 5.09 -2.37
N LEU A 42 -1.86 3.99 -3.06
CA LEU A 42 -0.89 3.09 -3.68
C LEU A 42 -0.05 3.83 -4.73
N GLY A 43 -0.65 4.77 -5.47
CA GLY A 43 0.08 5.66 -6.38
C GLY A 43 1.17 6.51 -5.70
N THR A 44 0.98 6.87 -4.43
CA THR A 44 2.04 7.54 -3.63
C THR A 44 3.00 6.58 -2.95
N PHE A 45 2.61 5.31 -2.79
CA PHE A 45 3.42 4.27 -2.16
C PHE A 45 4.49 3.69 -3.09
N THR A 46 4.44 3.96 -4.39
CA THR A 46 5.47 3.53 -5.36
C THR A 46 6.90 3.84 -4.90
N GLN A 47 7.13 5.02 -4.33
CA GLN A 47 8.45 5.36 -3.76
C GLN A 47 8.71 4.68 -2.40
N LEU A 48 7.65 4.42 -1.63
CA LEU A 48 7.70 3.75 -0.32
C LEU A 48 7.82 2.22 -0.40
N VAL A 49 7.65 1.60 -1.56
CA VAL A 49 7.87 0.15 -1.76
C VAL A 49 9.24 -0.17 -2.37
N GLY A 50 10.07 0.85 -2.60
CA GLY A 50 11.38 0.70 -3.23
C GLY A 50 11.35 0.89 -4.75
N GLY A 51 10.50 1.82 -5.22
CA GLY A 51 10.47 2.27 -6.61
C GLY A 51 9.80 1.32 -7.59
N GLU A 52 9.97 1.62 -8.87
CA GLU A 52 9.34 0.95 -10.02
C GLU A 52 9.55 -0.57 -10.03
N THR A 53 10.69 -1.04 -9.53
CA THR A 53 11.02 -2.46 -9.36
C THR A 53 10.02 -3.24 -8.50
N HIS A 54 9.34 -2.58 -7.56
CA HIS A 54 8.39 -3.19 -6.62
C HIS A 54 6.95 -2.73 -6.83
N VAL A 55 6.67 -1.99 -7.91
CA VAL A 55 5.30 -1.55 -8.25
C VAL A 55 4.37 -2.71 -8.55
N HIS A 56 4.90 -3.83 -9.04
CA HIS A 56 4.12 -5.05 -9.27
C HIS A 56 3.44 -5.58 -7.99
N VAL A 57 3.98 -5.26 -6.81
CA VAL A 57 3.38 -5.64 -5.52
C VAL A 57 2.14 -4.80 -5.20
N LEU A 58 1.93 -3.68 -5.90
CA LEU A 58 0.74 -2.82 -5.79
C LEU A 58 -0.35 -3.20 -6.80
N LEU A 59 -0.03 -4.05 -7.80
CA LEU A 59 -0.96 -4.56 -8.82
C LEU A 59 -1.68 -5.83 -8.29
N VAL A 60 -2.29 -5.71 -7.11
CA VAL A 60 -3.09 -6.78 -6.49
C VAL A 60 -4.51 -6.79 -7.04
#